data_AF-A0A6L4WT10-F1
#
_entry.id   AF-A0A6L4WT10-F1
#
_cell.length_a   1.000
_cell.length_b   1.000
_cell.length_c   1.000
_cell.angle_alpha   90.00
_cell.angle_beta   90.00
_cell.angle_gamma   90.00
#
_symmetry.space_group_name_H-M   'P 1'
#
loop_
_entity.id
_entity.type
_entity.pdbx_description
1 polymer ?
#
loop_
_entity_poly.entity_id
_entity_poly.type
_entity_poly.pdbx_seq_one_letter_code
_entity_poly.pdbx_strand_id
1 'polypeptide(L)' 'MSNENINRVVITLNDEEHENFMLHKKNSGKTGQLLGYLAFKKSRLIEKPKKSITQKEEDK' A
#
# COMPACT_ATOMS: atom_id res chain seq x y z
N MET A 1 -9.55 29.39 -15.65
CA MET A 1 -8.84 28.10 -15.70
C MET A 1 -8.88 27.52 -14.29
N SER A 2 -9.82 26.60 -14.02
CA SER A 2 -9.92 25.89 -12.74
C SER A 2 -8.65 25.08 -12.51
N ASN A 3 -8.05 25.21 -11.34
CA ASN A 3 -6.79 24.59 -10.97
C ASN A 3 -7.05 23.11 -10.58
N GLU A 4 -7.49 22.29 -11.55
CA GLU A 4 -7.98 20.91 -11.34
C GLU A 4 -6.90 19.88 -10.97
N ASN A 5 -5.66 20.34 -10.81
CA ASN A 5 -4.46 19.52 -10.63
C ASN A 5 -3.85 19.56 -9.23
N ILE A 6 -4.41 20.32 -8.27
CA ILE A 6 -3.66 20.66 -7.05
C ILE A 6 -3.31 19.43 -6.18
N ASN A 7 -4.09 18.32 -6.21
CA ASN A 7 -3.83 17.16 -5.34
C ASN A 7 -4.03 15.79 -6.02
N ARG A 8 -3.61 15.62 -7.29
CA ARG A 8 -3.64 14.30 -7.93
C ARG A 8 -2.40 13.48 -7.52
N VAL A 9 -2.63 12.30 -6.95
CA VAL A 9 -1.57 11.34 -6.62
C VAL A 9 -1.55 10.26 -7.71
N VAL A 10 -0.42 10.09 -8.37
CA VAL A 10 -0.19 9.05 -9.38
C VAL A 10 0.57 7.90 -8.73
N ILE A 11 0.06 6.68 -8.86
CA ILE A 11 0.68 5.46 -8.31
C ILE A 11 0.90 4.49 -9.46
N THR A 12 2.15 4.07 -9.66
CA THR A 12 2.49 3.04 -10.65
C THR A 12 2.31 1.66 -10.04
N LEU A 13 1.44 0.86 -10.65
CA LEU A 13 1.19 -0.54 -10.30
C LEU A 13 2.04 -1.46 -11.17
N ASN A 14 2.53 -2.55 -10.61
CA ASN A 14 3.06 -3.66 -11.42
C ASN A 14 1.92 -4.56 -11.93
N ASP A 15 2.24 -5.57 -12.73
CA ASP A 15 1.24 -6.43 -13.38
C ASP A 15 0.31 -7.12 -12.35
N GLU A 16 0.88 -7.70 -11.29
CA GLU A 16 0.13 -8.37 -10.22
C GLU A 16 -0.76 -7.39 -9.42
N GLU A 17 -0.24 -6.21 -9.08
CA GLU A 17 -0.98 -5.15 -8.40
C GLU A 17 -2.13 -4.63 -9.29
N HIS A 18 -1.91 -4.55 -10.60
CA HIS A 18 -2.90 -4.12 -11.57
C HIS A 18 -4.03 -5.14 -11.72
N GLU A 19 -3.72 -6.43 -11.82
CA GLU A 19 -4.72 -7.50 -11.87
C GLU A 19 -5.59 -7.51 -10.60
N ASN A 20 -4.95 -7.43 -9.42
CA ASN A 20 -5.65 -7.35 -8.14
C ASN A 20 -6.55 -6.09 -8.06
N PHE A 21 -6.06 -4.96 -8.56
CA PHE A 21 -6.87 -3.75 -8.66
C PHE A 21 -8.09 -3.94 -9.56
N MET A 22 -7.91 -4.53 -10.75
CA MET A 22 -8.99 -4.76 -11.71
C MET A 22 -10.03 -5.75 -11.17
N LEU A 23 -9.60 -6.77 -10.41
CA LEU A 23 -10.48 -7.72 -9.73
C LEU A 23 -11.36 -7.05 -8.68
N HIS A 24 -10.82 -6.08 -7.95
CA HIS A 24 -11.52 -5.42 -6.84
C HIS A 24 -12.19 -4.09 -7.20
N LYS A 25 -11.95 -3.55 -8.41
CA LYS A 25 -12.47 -2.26 -8.90
C LYS A 25 -13.99 -2.07 -8.74
N LYS A 26 -14.76 -3.15 -8.79
CA LYS A 26 -16.23 -3.12 -8.59
C LYS A 26 -16.65 -2.82 -7.14
N ASN A 27 -15.76 -2.99 -6.17
CA ASN A 27 -15.95 -2.65 -4.77
C ASN A 27 -15.17 -1.37 -4.43
N SER A 28 -15.86 -0.23 -4.53
CA SER A 28 -15.28 1.12 -4.36
C SER A 28 -14.51 1.30 -3.06
N GLY A 29 -15.02 0.79 -1.93
CA GLY A 29 -14.39 0.93 -0.62
C GLY A 29 -13.05 0.19 -0.48
N LYS A 30 -12.96 -1.03 -1.02
CA LYS A 30 -11.73 -1.84 -0.94
C LYS A 30 -10.64 -1.33 -1.88
N THR A 31 -11.05 -0.77 -3.01
CA THR A 31 -10.15 -0.26 -4.04
C THR A 31 -9.36 0.95 -3.55
N GLY A 32 -10.03 1.91 -2.90
CA GLY A 32 -9.36 3.09 -2.31
C GLY A 32 -8.38 2.71 -1.20
N GLN A 33 -8.74 1.75 -0.35
CA GLN A 33 -7.87 1.25 0.72
C GLN A 33 -6.61 0.56 0.16
N LEU A 34 -6.75 -0.27 -0.88
CA LEU A 34 -5.63 -0.92 -1.55
C LEU A 34 -4.67 0.11 -2.17
N LEU A 35 -5.20 1.08 -2.92
CA LEU A 35 -4.37 2.13 -3.53
C LEU A 35 -3.65 2.97 -2.47
N GLY A 36 -4.34 3.35 -1.39
CA GLY A 36 -3.73 4.06 -0.27
C GLY A 36 -2.59 3.26 0.35
N TYR A 37 -2.82 1.98 0.66
CA TYR A 37 -1.79 1.08 1.20
C TYR A 37 -0.57 0.99 0.27
N LEU A 38 -0.79 0.79 -1.03
CA LEU A 38 0.30 0.70 -2.01
C LEU A 38 1.09 2.02 -2.10
N ALA A 39 0.42 3.18 -2.07
CA ALA A 39 1.08 4.48 -2.05
C ALA A 39 2.01 4.63 -0.84
N PHE A 40 1.51 4.36 0.36
CA PHE A 40 2.30 4.46 1.60
C PHE A 40 3.44 3.44 1.66
N LYS A 41 3.23 2.23 1.13
CA LYS A 41 4.27 1.19 1.05
C LYS A 41 5.39 1.61 0.10
N LYS A 42 5.06 2.11 -1.09
CA LYS A 42 6.05 2.55 -2.09
C LYS A 42 6.83 3.79 -1.64
N SER A 43 6.20 4.67 -0.86
CA SER A 43 6.87 5.83 -0.23
C SER A 43 7.58 5.51 1.09
N ARG A 44 7.60 4.24 1.52
CA ARG A 44 8.20 3.76 2.78
C ARG A 44 7.67 4.45 4.04
N LEU A 45 6.44 4.98 3.97
CA LEU A 45 5.77 5.64 5.10
C LEU A 45 5.12 4.65 6.06
N ILE A 46 4.80 3.44 5.57
CA ILE A 46 4.35 2.31 6.39
C ILE A 46 5.30 1.14 6.15
N GLU A 47 6.42 1.11 6.86
CA GLU A 47 7.19 -0.12 6.93
C GLU A 47 6.51 -1.08 7.92
N LYS A 48 6.38 -2.35 7.53
CA LYS A 48 5.95 -3.38 8.45
C LYS A 48 6.99 -3.41 9.58
N PRO A 49 6.61 -3.24 10.85
CA PRO A 49 7.58 -3.26 11.93
C PRO A 49 8.38 -4.55 11.84
N LYS A 50 9.71 -4.44 11.80
CA LYS A 50 10.59 -5.60 11.88
C LYS A 50 10.24 -6.30 13.19
N LYS A 51 9.69 -7.51 13.13
CA LYS A 51 9.53 -8.35 14.31
C LYS A 51 10.94 -8.60 14.84
N SER A 52 11.34 -7.89 15.90
CA SER A 52 12.48 -8.28 16.72
C SER A 52 12.06 -9.57 17.41
N ILE A 53 12.43 -10.71 16.82
CA ILE A 53 12.33 -12.00 17.50
C ILE A 53 13.45 -11.96 18.53
N THR A 54 13.16 -11.48 19.74
CA THR A 54 14.03 -11.72 20.88
C THR A 54 13.92 -13.21 21.19
N GLN A 55 14.74 -14.02 20.52
CA GLN A 55 15.01 -15.37 21.00
C GLN A 55 15.71 -15.20 22.34
N LYS A 56 14.95 -15.31 23.42
CA LYS A 56 15.56 -15.65 24.70
C LYS A 56 16.06 -17.07 24.51
N GLU A 57 17.37 -17.21 24.31
CA GLU A 57 18.05 -18.46 24.61
C GLU A 57 17.76 -18.74 26.08
N GLU A 58 16.83 -19.67 26.33
CA GLU A 58 16.70 -20.29 27.64
C GLU A 58 17.88 -21.25 27.76
N ASP A 59 18.99 -20.76 28.31
CA ASP A 59 20.02 -21.60 28.90
C ASP A 59 19.39 -22.39 30.05
N LYS A 60 19.13 -23.69 29.82
CA LYS A 60 18.98 -24.71 30.86
C LYS A 60 19.55 -26.04 30.42
#